data_AF-A0A921IUM7-F1
#
_entry.id   AF-A0A921IUM7-F1
#
_cell.length_a   1.000
_cell.length_b   1.000
_cell.length_c   1.000
_cell.angle_alpha   90.00
_cell.angle_beta   90.00
_cell.angle_gamma   90.00
#
_symmetry.space_group_name_H-M   'P 1'
#
loop_
_entity.id
_entity.type
_entity.pdbx_description
1 polymer ?
#
loop_
_entity_poly.entity_id
_entity_poly.type
_entity_poly.pdbx_seq_one_letter_code
_entity_poly.pdbx_strand_id
1 'polypeptide(L)'
;MRLDEAVHTHHDEIIGDLPENDIIQATFMDVRETLSVQVHPNEEQAQRLDGDHEKSESWYILHAEPGATLIAGSLTDDVDRCLADFGWK
;
A
#
# COMPACT_ATOMS: atom_id res chain seq x y z
N MET A 1 -25.80 0.27 -1.86
CA MET A 1 -24.96 -0.95 -1.96
C MET A 1 -23.52 -0.48 -1.89
N ARG A 2 -22.72 -1.10 -1.03
CA ARG A 2 -21.28 -0.87 -1.00
C ARG A 2 -20.60 -1.61 -2.15
N LEU A 3 -19.36 -1.25 -2.51
CA LEU A 3 -18.66 -1.90 -3.62
C LEU A 3 -18.41 -3.39 -3.35
N ASP A 4 -18.04 -3.75 -2.12
CA ASP A 4 -17.85 -5.14 -1.68
C ASP A 4 -19.13 -5.96 -1.80
N GLU A 5 -20.29 -5.39 -1.41
CA GLU A 5 -21.59 -6.04 -1.59
C GLU A 5 -21.93 -6.25 -3.08
N ALA A 6 -21.59 -5.27 -3.92
CA ALA A 6 -21.83 -5.33 -5.36
C ALA A 6 -20.99 -6.41 -6.03
N VAL A 7 -19.68 -6.45 -5.72
CA VAL A 7 -18.76 -7.47 -6.23
C VAL A 7 -19.23 -8.87 -5.81
N HIS A 8 -19.63 -9.04 -4.54
CA HIS A 8 -20.09 -10.35 -4.06
C HIS A 8 -21.39 -10.84 -4.73
N THR A 9 -22.30 -9.92 -5.06
CA THR A 9 -23.62 -10.25 -5.64
C THR A 9 -23.56 -10.37 -7.17
N HIS A 10 -22.65 -9.65 -7.83
CA HIS A 10 -22.55 -9.52 -9.29
C HIS A 10 -21.14 -9.81 -9.79
N HIS A 11 -20.47 -10.82 -9.21
CA HIS A 11 -19.07 -11.16 -9.47
C HIS A 11 -18.73 -11.23 -10.97
N ASP A 12 -19.42 -12.10 -11.71
CA ASP A 12 -19.09 -12.36 -13.13
C ASP A 12 -19.28 -11.12 -14.01
N GLU A 13 -20.18 -10.19 -13.64
CA GLU A 13 -20.43 -8.95 -14.38
C GLU A 13 -19.37 -7.87 -14.10
N ILE A 14 -18.78 -7.86 -12.90
CA ILE A 14 -17.84 -6.82 -12.45
C ILE A 14 -16.38 -7.28 -12.60
N ILE A 15 -16.10 -8.49 -12.12
CA ILE A 15 -14.76 -9.10 -12.10
C ILE A 15 -14.50 -9.90 -13.38
N GLY A 16 -15.51 -10.60 -13.90
CA GLY A 16 -15.37 -11.53 -15.02
C GLY A 16 -15.04 -12.94 -14.56
N ASP A 17 -14.20 -13.64 -15.32
CA ASP A 17 -13.91 -15.07 -15.10
C ASP A 17 -12.81 -15.36 -14.06
N LEU A 18 -12.38 -14.34 -13.29
CA LEU A 18 -11.39 -14.55 -12.23
C LEU A 18 -12.06 -15.24 -11.04
N PRO A 19 -11.38 -16.15 -10.33
CA PRO A 19 -11.99 -16.84 -9.20
C PRO A 19 -12.12 -15.99 -7.92
N GLU A 20 -11.34 -14.92 -7.80
CA GLU A 20 -11.26 -14.06 -6.62
C GLU A 20 -12.14 -12.80 -6.72
N ASN A 21 -12.58 -12.27 -5.58
CA ASN A 21 -13.30 -10.98 -5.51
C ASN A 21 -12.34 -9.78 -5.40
N ASP A 22 -11.06 -9.97 -5.71
CA ASP A 22 -10.01 -8.99 -5.44
C ASP A 22 -10.11 -7.81 -6.40
N ILE A 23 -9.85 -6.62 -5.86
CA ILE A 23 -9.88 -5.36 -6.59
C ILE A 23 -8.62 -4.55 -6.30
N ILE A 24 -8.24 -3.72 -7.26
CA ILE A 24 -7.20 -2.73 -7.04
C ILE A 24 -7.83 -1.50 -6.39
N GLN A 25 -7.28 -1.09 -5.24
CA GLN A 25 -7.63 0.19 -4.65
C GLN A 25 -6.82 1.31 -5.31
N ALA A 26 -7.50 2.24 -5.96
CA ALA A 26 -6.90 3.47 -6.47
C ALA A 26 -7.29 4.66 -5.59
N THR A 27 -6.30 5.37 -5.05
CA THR A 27 -6.50 6.49 -4.12
C THR A 27 -5.71 7.71 -4.58
N PHE A 28 -6.34 8.89 -4.56
CA PHE A 28 -5.64 10.17 -4.70
C PHE A 28 -5.18 10.65 -3.33
N MET A 29 -3.92 11.03 -3.22
CA MET A 29 -3.32 11.53 -1.97
C MET A 29 -2.74 12.92 -2.17
N ASP A 30 -3.10 13.85 -1.29
CA ASP A 30 -2.48 15.18 -1.16
C ASP A 30 -1.59 15.17 0.09
N VAL A 31 -0.31 14.84 -0.09
CA VAL A 31 0.64 14.63 1.00
C VAL A 31 1.27 15.95 1.41
N ARG A 32 0.64 16.64 2.38
CA ARG A 32 1.08 17.95 2.89
C ARG A 32 2.11 17.87 4.00
N GLU A 33 2.20 16.70 4.64
CA GLU A 33 3.14 16.38 5.71
C GLU A 33 3.77 15.02 5.43
N THR A 34 4.95 14.77 6.01
CA THR A 34 5.65 13.49 5.85
C THR A 34 4.81 12.35 6.41
N LEU A 35 4.54 11.32 5.60
CA LEU A 35 3.88 10.10 6.03
C LEU A 35 4.81 9.25 6.91
N SER A 36 4.26 8.31 7.67
CA SER A 36 5.07 7.34 8.40
C SER A 36 5.94 6.48 7.47
N VAL A 37 7.14 6.09 7.93
CA VAL A 37 7.91 5.01 7.29
C VAL A 37 7.15 3.71 7.48
N GLN A 38 6.93 2.99 6.39
CA GLN A 38 6.08 1.81 6.35
C GLN A 38 6.73 0.72 5.51
N VAL A 39 6.47 -0.53 5.89
CA VAL A 39 6.77 -1.72 5.10
C VAL A 39 5.52 -2.58 5.12
N HIS A 40 5.02 -2.95 3.94
CA HIS A 40 3.89 -3.87 3.83
C HIS A 40 4.36 -5.33 3.89
N PRO A 41 3.64 -6.21 4.59
CA PRO A 41 3.95 -7.63 4.60
C PRO A 41 3.76 -8.22 3.19
N ASN A 42 4.56 -9.24 2.86
CA ASN A 42 4.28 -10.11 1.72
C ASN A 42 3.09 -11.04 2.02
N GLU A 43 2.62 -11.80 1.03
CA GLU A 43 1.40 -12.63 1.19
C GLU A 43 1.48 -13.60 2.38
N GLU A 44 2.61 -14.32 2.54
CA GLU A 44 2.79 -15.24 3.66
C GLU A 44 2.70 -14.53 5.02
N GLN A 45 3.30 -13.35 5.12
CA GLN A 45 3.29 -12.56 6.34
C GLN A 45 1.91 -11.94 6.61
N ALA A 46 1.22 -11.44 5.58
CA ALA A 46 -0.08 -10.81 5.69
C ALA A 46 -1.13 -11.80 6.21
N GLN A 47 -1.13 -13.01 5.64
CA GLN A 47 -1.99 -14.12 6.08
C GLN A 47 -1.69 -14.54 7.52
N ARG A 48 -0.39 -14.60 7.90
CA ARG A 48 0.01 -15.03 9.25
C ARG A 48 -0.30 -13.99 10.33
N LEU A 49 -0.15 -12.70 10.03
CA LEU A 49 -0.27 -11.62 11.01
C LEU A 49 -1.74 -11.21 11.19
N ASP A 50 -2.42 -10.91 10.07
CA ASP A 50 -3.73 -10.28 10.09
C ASP A 50 -4.80 -11.09 9.34
N GLY A 51 -4.42 -12.20 8.70
CA GLY A 51 -5.33 -12.97 7.84
C GLY A 51 -5.77 -12.18 6.60
N ASP A 52 -4.88 -11.28 6.14
CA ASP A 52 -5.13 -10.35 5.05
C ASP A 52 -4.22 -10.67 3.85
N HIS A 53 -4.46 -9.99 2.73
CA HIS A 53 -3.65 -10.10 1.52
C HIS A 53 -2.45 -9.15 1.54
N GLU A 54 -1.44 -9.47 0.73
CA GLU A 54 -0.32 -8.58 0.52
C GLU A 54 -0.76 -7.22 -0.02
N LYS A 55 -0.06 -6.17 0.42
CA LYS A 55 -0.29 -4.81 -0.07
C LYS A 55 0.87 -4.36 -0.95
N SER A 56 0.91 -4.92 -2.15
CA SER A 56 1.75 -4.41 -3.24
C SER A 56 1.16 -3.10 -3.76
N GLU A 57 1.97 -2.04 -3.84
CA GLU A 57 1.52 -0.71 -4.26
C GLU A 57 2.39 -0.08 -5.36
N SER A 58 1.81 0.92 -6.04
CA SER A 58 2.52 1.74 -7.02
C SER A 58 2.06 3.19 -6.93
N TRP A 59 2.98 4.12 -7.18
CA TRP A 59 2.76 5.55 -7.01
C TRP A 59 2.87 6.25 -8.36
N TYR A 60 1.82 6.99 -8.73
CA TYR A 60 1.86 7.91 -9.86
C TYR A 60 1.90 9.34 -9.36
N ILE A 61 3.05 10.01 -9.52
CA ILE A 61 3.25 11.37 -9.05
C ILE A 61 2.62 12.36 -10.03
N LEU A 62 1.45 12.89 -9.67
CA LEU A 62 0.75 13.90 -10.47
C LEU A 62 1.42 15.28 -10.39
N HIS A 63 1.93 15.64 -9.22
CA HIS A 63 2.60 16.91 -8.95
C HIS A 63 3.58 16.75 -7.77
N ALA A 64 4.68 17.51 -7.80
CA ALA A 64 5.65 17.57 -6.71
C ALA A 64 6.32 18.95 -6.67
N GLU A 65 6.49 19.52 -5.48
CA GLU A 65 7.21 20.78 -5.30
C GLU A 65 8.73 20.60 -5.54
N PRO A 66 9.48 21.66 -5.92
CA PRO A 66 10.93 21.58 -6.01
C PRO A 66 11.58 21.09 -4.72
N GLY A 67 12.34 20.01 -4.81
CA GLY A 67 13.00 19.40 -3.64
C GLY A 67 12.16 18.38 -2.88
N ALA A 68 10.93 18.08 -3.32
CA ALA A 68 10.16 16.97 -2.79
C ALA A 68 10.92 15.63 -2.96
N THR A 69 10.78 14.76 -1.97
CA THR A 69 11.49 13.47 -1.91
C THR A 69 10.52 12.33 -1.62
N LEU A 70 10.95 11.12 -1.96
CA LEU A 70 10.29 9.87 -1.61
C LEU A 70 11.34 8.95 -0.96
N ILE A 71 10.93 8.23 0.08
CA ILE A 71 11.76 7.24 0.76
C ILE A 71 11.37 5.86 0.23
N ALA A 72 12.31 5.16 -0.43
CA ALA A 72 12.10 3.82 -0.94
C ALA A 72 13.36 2.96 -0.71
N GLY A 73 13.21 1.94 0.13
CA GLY A 73 14.29 1.03 0.51
C GLY A 73 15.13 1.53 1.69
N SER A 74 16.07 0.69 2.10
CA SER A 74 17.00 0.94 3.22
C SER A 74 18.41 0.46 2.86
N LEU A 75 19.42 1.07 3.45
CA LEU A 75 20.81 0.66 3.36
C LEU A 75 21.22 -0.35 4.45
N THR A 76 20.28 -0.65 5.36
CA THR A 76 20.49 -1.50 6.53
C THR A 76 19.25 -2.35 6.79
N ASP A 77 19.45 -3.55 7.35
CA ASP A 77 18.39 -4.41 7.87
C ASP A 77 18.12 -4.21 9.38
N ASP A 78 18.99 -3.45 10.07
CA ASP A 78 18.77 -2.97 11.44
C ASP A 78 17.75 -1.82 11.48
N VAL A 79 16.64 -2.03 12.18
CA VAL A 79 15.51 -1.07 12.31
C VAL A 79 15.92 0.19 13.08
N ASP A 80 16.66 0.06 14.18
CA ASP A 80 17.07 1.20 14.99
C ASP A 80 18.02 2.12 14.20
N ARG A 81 18.91 1.51 13.42
CA ARG A 81 19.77 2.25 12.50
C ARG A 81 18.98 2.93 11.38
N CYS A 82 18.00 2.23 10.80
CA CYS A 82 17.14 2.81 9.77
C CYS A 82 16.43 4.06 10.29
N LEU A 83 15.84 4.01 11.50
CA LEU A 83 15.16 5.16 12.10
C LEU A 83 16.13 6.33 12.41
N ALA A 84 17.36 6.03 12.85
CA ALA A 84 18.37 7.05 13.15
C ALA A 84 18.82 7.82 11.89
N ASP A 85 18.94 7.14 10.75
CA ASP A 85 19.41 7.74 9.48
C ASP A 85 18.46 8.85 8.97
N PHE A 86 17.18 8.79 9.33
CA PHE A 86 16.19 9.80 8.92
C PHE A 86 16.01 10.94 9.93
N GLY A 87 16.66 10.87 11.11
CA GLY A 87 16.56 11.89 12.15
C GLY A 87 15.20 11.94 12.85
N TRP A 88 14.42 10.85 12.79
CA TRP A 88 13.09 10.78 13.38
C TRP A 88 13.22 10.33 14.84
N LYS A 89 12.66 11.12 15.76
CA LYS A 89 12.50 10.74 17.18
C LYS A 89 11.05 10.42 17.45
#